data_AF-A0A1G7BT52-F1
#
_entry.id   AF-A0A1G7BT52-F1
#
_cell.length_a   1.000
_cell.length_b   1.000
_cell.length_c   1.000
_cell.angle_alpha   90.00
_cell.angle_beta   90.00
_cell.angle_gamma   90.00
#
_symmetry.space_group_name_H-M   'P 1'
#
loop_
_entity.id
_entity.type
_entity.pdbx_description
1 polymer ?
#
loop_
_entity_poly.entity_id
_entity_poly.type
_entity_poly.pdbx_seq_one_letter_code
_entity_poly.pdbx_strand_id
1 'polypeptide(L)' 'MPHDDQTKPRRGRGRPTRNQECERVAFHLPSDIMTTVRVQAAKSRRTLTSIVEEALRNAFDKDNKKEMQTA' A
#
# COMPACT_ATOMS: atom_id res chain seq x y z
N MET A 1 -42.48 -17.83 -34.31
CA MET A 1 -42.67 -17.35 -32.93
C MET A 1 -41.64 -16.26 -32.66
N PRO A 2 -42.01 -14.98 -32.44
CA PRO A 2 -41.06 -13.98 -31.97
C PRO A 2 -41.11 -13.87 -30.44
N HIS A 3 -39.95 -13.77 -29.80
CA HIS A 3 -39.79 -13.21 -28.46
C HIS A 3 -38.41 -12.56 -28.38
N ASP A 4 -38.40 -11.23 -28.41
CA ASP A 4 -37.34 -10.41 -27.85
C ASP A 4 -37.28 -10.70 -26.35
N ASP A 5 -36.13 -11.14 -25.84
CA ASP A 5 -35.83 -11.02 -24.41
C ASP A 5 -34.43 -10.44 -24.20
N GLN A 6 -34.46 -9.24 -23.64
CA GLN A 6 -33.35 -8.40 -23.26
C GLN A 6 -32.57 -9.05 -22.11
N THR A 7 -31.31 -9.44 -22.32
CA THR A 7 -30.37 -9.50 -21.19
C THR A 7 -29.00 -8.94 -21.58
N LYS A 8 -28.89 -7.61 -21.37
CA LYS A 8 -27.65 -6.83 -21.29
C LYS A 8 -26.57 -7.61 -20.50
N PRO A 9 -25.27 -7.48 -20.83
CA PRO A 9 -24.21 -8.20 -20.12
C PRO A 9 -24.30 -7.88 -18.61
N ARG A 10 -24.50 -8.92 -17.78
CA ARG A 10 -24.51 -8.81 -16.32
C ARG A 10 -23.09 -8.46 -15.85
N ARG A 11 -22.75 -7.17 -15.85
CA ARG A 11 -21.59 -6.60 -15.15
C ARG A 11 -21.79 -6.82 -13.65
N GLY A 12 -21.44 -8.01 -13.17
CA GLY A 12 -21.26 -8.28 -11.74
C GLY A 12 -19.95 -7.66 -11.23
N ARG A 13 -19.79 -6.33 -11.36
CA ARG A 13 -18.81 -5.61 -10.54
C ARG A 13 -19.44 -5.36 -9.18
N GLY A 14 -19.38 -6.39 -8.34
CA GLY A 14 -19.89 -6.35 -6.98
C GLY A 14 -18.86 -6.91 -6.01
N ARG A 15 -17.68 -6.28 -5.91
CA ARG A 15 -16.94 -6.37 -4.65
C ARG A 15 -17.28 -5.09 -3.88
N PRO A 16 -17.86 -5.19 -2.68
CA PRO A 16 -18.04 -4.01 -1.84
C PRO A 16 -16.67 -3.36 -1.67
N THR A 17 -16.54 -2.12 -2.13
CA THR A 17 -15.41 -1.27 -1.76
C THR A 17 -15.53 -1.07 -0.26
N ARG A 18 -14.69 -1.78 0.50
CA ARG A 18 -14.38 -1.37 1.85
C ARG A 18 -13.85 0.07 1.71
N ASN A 19 -14.62 1.05 2.17
CA ASN A 19 -14.19 2.42 2.36
C ASN A 19 -13.14 2.43 3.49
N GLN A 20 -11.96 1.91 3.18
CA GLN A 20 -10.72 2.37 3.79
C GLN A 20 -10.06 3.14 2.66
N GLU A 21 -10.15 4.47 2.72
CA GLU A 21 -9.28 5.35 1.97
C GLU A 21 -7.84 5.09 2.42
N CYS A 22 -7.24 4.01 1.91
CA CYS A 22 -5.80 3.92 1.83
C CYS A 22 -5.43 4.65 0.54
N GLU A 23 -5.02 5.91 0.68
CA GLU A 23 -4.43 6.66 -0.41
C GLU A 23 -3.28 5.83 -1.00
N ARG A 24 -3.40 5.50 -2.29
CA ARG A 24 -2.36 4.73 -2.98
C ARG A 24 -1.30 5.71 -3.45
N VAL A 25 -0.20 5.76 -2.71
CA VAL A 25 0.96 6.58 -3.09
C VAL A 25 1.91 5.72 -3.93
N ALA A 26 2.17 6.15 -5.16
CA ALA A 26 3.26 5.61 -5.95
C ALA A 26 4.55 6.35 -5.58
N PHE A 27 5.58 5.62 -5.20
CA PHE A 27 6.89 6.18 -4.89
C PHE A 27 7.98 5.43 -5.64
N HIS A 28 9.05 6.14 -5.98
CA HIS A 28 10.22 5.56 -6.62
C HIS A 28 11.36 5.53 -5.62
N LEU A 29 11.94 4.35 -5.39
CA LEU A 29 13.14 4.21 -4.58
C LEU A 29 14.35 4.05 -5.51
N PRO A 30 15.49 4.70 -5.20
CA PRO A 30 16.77 4.40 -5.83
C PRO A 30 17.08 2.90 -5.77
N SER A 31 17.80 2.40 -6.78
CA SER A 31 18.10 0.98 -6.96
C SER A 31 18.78 0.34 -5.73
N ASP A 32 19.68 1.06 -5.08
CA ASP A 32 20.42 0.58 -3.91
C ASP A 32 19.49 0.38 -2.69
N ILE A 33 18.56 1.32 -2.50
CA ILE A 33 17.57 1.27 -1.43
C ILE A 33 16.56 0.15 -1.72
N MET A 34 16.09 0.04 -2.96
CA MET A 34 15.18 -1.02 -3.40
C MET A 34 15.78 -2.42 -3.16
N THR A 35 17.08 -2.59 -3.42
CA THR A 35 17.79 -3.85 -3.16
C THR A 35 17.77 -4.19 -1.67
N THR A 36 18.05 -3.21 -0.81
CA THR A 36 17.99 -3.38 0.66
C THR A 36 16.60 -3.77 1.13
N VAL A 37 15.57 -3.07 0.65
CA VAL A 37 14.16 -3.36 0.98
C VAL A 37 13.78 -4.78 0.53
N ARG A 38 14.22 -5.23 -0.65
CA ARG A 38 13.98 -6.60 -1.14
C ARG A 38 14.63 -7.66 -0.25
N VAL A 39 15.89 -7.47 0.12
CA VAL A 39 16.60 -8.40 1.00
C VAL A 39 15.92 -8.48 2.37
N GLN A 40 15.53 -7.35 2.94
CA GLN A 40 14.86 -7.29 4.23
C GLN A 40 13.46 -7.93 4.19
N ALA A 41 12.69 -7.64 3.13
CA ALA A 41 11.39 -8.25 2.90
C ALA A 41 11.49 -9.79 2.83
N ALA A 42 12.50 -10.31 2.12
CA ALA A 42 12.75 -11.74 2.02
C ALA A 42 13.11 -12.36 3.39
N LYS A 43 13.99 -11.71 4.17
CA LYS A 43 14.37 -12.18 5.51
C LYS A 43 13.19 -12.20 6.49
N SER A 44 12.36 -11.17 6.47
CA SER A 44 11.26 -11.00 7.41
C SER A 44 9.95 -11.63 6.94
N ARG A 45 9.90 -12.22 5.73
CA ARG A 45 8.68 -12.71 5.07
C ARG A 45 7.56 -11.64 5.03
N ARG A 46 7.95 -10.38 4.83
CA ARG A 46 7.04 -9.23 4.75
C ARG A 46 6.99 -8.70 3.32
N THR A 47 5.95 -7.92 3.01
CA THR A 47 5.87 -7.23 1.72
C THR A 47 6.81 -6.04 1.68
N LEU A 48 7.25 -5.63 0.48
CA LEU A 48 8.07 -4.43 0.31
C LEU A 48 7.38 -3.20 0.91
N THR A 49 6.07 -3.08 0.69
CA THR A 49 5.24 -2.01 1.26
C THR A 49 5.32 -1.96 2.77
N SER A 50 5.18 -3.10 3.46
CA SER A 50 5.23 -3.16 4.92
C SER A 50 6.60 -2.73 5.47
N ILE A 51 7.69 -3.08 4.80
CA ILE A 51 9.04 -2.65 5.18
C ILE A 51 9.19 -1.12 5.04
N VAL A 52 8.70 -0.55 3.94
CA VAL A 52 8.77 0.90 3.69
C VAL A 52 7.89 1.66 4.68
N GLU A 53 6.67 1.20 4.95
CA GLU A 53 5.77 1.82 5.93
C GLU A 53 6.37 1.82 7.34
N GLU A 54 6.98 0.72 7.77
CA GLU A 54 7.67 0.63 9.07
C GLU A 54 8.85 1.60 9.14
N ALA A 55 9.66 1.68 8.08
CA ALA A 55 10.79 2.61 8.00
C ALA A 55 10.33 4.07 8.11
N LEU A 56 9.25 4.44 7.41
CA LEU A 56 8.66 5.78 7.48
C LEU A 56 8.15 6.11 8.88
N ARG A 57 7.38 5.20 9.51
CA ARG A 57 6.90 5.39 10.88
C ARG A 57 8.04 5.59 11.88
N ASN A 58 9.10 4.78 11.77
CA ASN A 58 10.28 4.90 12.63
C ASN A 58 11.03 6.22 12.39
N ALA A 59 11.05 6.74 11.16
CA ALA A 59 11.65 8.04 10.87
C ALA A 59 10.86 9.17 11.53
N PHE A 60 9.53 9.16 11.42
CA PHE A 60 8.65 10.15 12.07
C PHE A 60 8.75 10.09 13.60
N ASP A 61 8.78 8.90 14.21
CA ASP A 61 8.91 8.77 15.68
C ASP A 61 10.23 9.35 16.20
N LYS A 62 11.33 9.14 15.46
CA LYS A 62 12.65 9.69 15.80
C LYS A 62 12.68 11.21 15.69
N ASP A 63 12.00 11.77 14.70
CA ASP A 63 11.92 13.22 14.51
C ASP A 63 11.16 13.88 15.68
N ASN A 64 10.01 13.33 16.03
CA ASN A 64 9.21 13.78 17.19
C ASN A 64 9.96 13.63 18.52
N LYS A 65 10.74 12.56 18.70
CA LYS A 65 11.58 12.39 19.91
C LYS A 65 12.72 13.40 19.99
N LYS A 66 13.29 13.82 18.87
CA LYS A 66 14.36 14.83 18.87
C LYS A 66 13.80 16.20 19.26
N GLU A 67 12.63 16.57 18.76
CA GLU A 67 11.97 17.82 19.16
C GLU A 67 11.64 17.84 20.65
N MET A 68 11.10 16.75 21.22
CA MET A 68 10.84 16.68 22.66
C MET A 68 12.08 16.66 23.55
N GLN A 69 13.25 16.27 23.03
CA GLN A 69 14.51 16.27 23.78
C GLN A 69 15.26 17.61 23.68
N THR A 70 14.83 18.53 22.81
CA THR A 70 15.45 19.84 22.62
C THR A 70 14.59 21.02 23.10
N ALA A 71 13.40 20.74 23.66
CA ALA A 71 12.49 21.72 24.27
C ALA A 71 12.63 21.82 25.79
#